data_AF-A0A368VNW2-F1
#
_entry.id   AF-A0A368VNW2-F1
#
_cell.length_a   1.000
_cell.length_b   1.000
_cell.length_c   1.000
_cell.angle_alpha   90.00
_cell.angle_beta   90.00
_cell.angle_gamma   90.00
#
_symmetry.space_group_name_H-M   'P 1'
#
loop_
_entity.id
_entity.type
_entity.pdbx_description
1 polymer ?
#
loop_
_entity_poly.entity_id
_entity_poly.type
_entity_poly.pdbx_seq_one_letter_code
_entity_poly.pdbx_strand_id
1 'polypeptide(L)'
;MLERIIILLLVYGSILLYDRSHLKSVSNKKEKAVYVILILASLYLAVDYALMADFPGHYEVVDLLFTDTARVIDKWLTVPKK
;
A
#
# COMPACT_ATOMS: atom_id res chain seq x y z
N MET A 1 -21.28 -0.53 8.03
CA MET A 1 -20.51 0.24 7.02
C MET A 1 -20.26 1.67 7.49
N LEU A 2 -21.30 2.46 7.79
CA LEU A 2 -21.18 3.87 8.17
C LEU A 2 -20.34 4.10 9.44
N GLU A 3 -20.50 3.27 10.48
CA GLU A 3 -19.66 3.29 11.69
C GLU A 3 -18.16 3.10 11.38
N ARG A 4 -17.81 2.11 10.54
CA ARG A 4 -16.42 1.85 10.13
C ARG A 4 -15.82 3.04 9.39
N ILE A 5 -16.59 3.67 8.49
CA ILE A 5 -16.16 4.86 7.75
C ILE A 5 -15.96 6.06 8.68
N ILE A 6 -16.84 6.27 9.66
CA ILE A 6 -16.68 7.32 10.67
C ILE A 6 -15.41 7.11 11.49
N ILE A 7 -15.15 5.88 11.95
CA ILE A 7 -13.94 5.55 12.71
C ILE A 7 -12.70 5.83 11.87
N LEU A 8 -12.67 5.44 10.59
CA LEU A 8 -11.54 5.72 9.70
C LEU A 8 -11.34 7.22 9.47
N LEU A 9 -12.41 7.99 9.30
CA LEU A 9 -12.33 9.45 9.18
C LEU A 9 -11.74 10.09 10.43
N LEU A 10 -12.12 9.63 11.62
CA LEU A 10 -11.58 10.14 12.88
C LEU A 10 -10.10 9.79 13.05
N VAL A 11 -9.73 8.54 12.78
CA VAL A 11 -8.34 8.07 12.89
C VAL A 11 -7.43 8.77 11.88
N TYR A 12 -7.74 8.69 10.58
CA TYR A 12 -6.90 9.36 9.58
C TYR A 12 -6.97 10.88 9.67
N GLY A 13 -8.11 11.44 10.05
CA GLY A 13 -8.25 12.87 10.30
C GLY A 13 -7.34 13.35 11.42
N SER A 14 -7.33 12.65 12.56
CA SER A 14 -6.45 13.00 13.68
C SER A 14 -4.96 12.87 13.33
N ILE A 15 -4.56 11.80 12.63
CA ILE A 15 -3.19 11.58 12.16
C ILE A 15 -2.77 12.72 11.23
N LEU A 16 -3.56 13.01 10.19
CA LEU A 16 -3.23 14.07 9.22
C LEU A 16 -3.20 15.47 9.85
N LEU A 17 -4.07 15.75 10.82
CA LEU A 17 -4.06 17.02 11.54
C LEU A 17 -2.80 17.18 12.41
N TYR A 18 -2.42 16.13 13.14
CA TYR A 18 -1.20 16.11 13.94
C TYR A 18 0.05 16.23 13.06
N ASP A 19 0.12 15.38 12.03
CA ASP A 19 1.27 15.30 11.14
C ASP A 19 1.41 16.52 10.24
N ARG A 20 0.34 17.27 9.94
CA ARG A 20 0.45 18.54 9.19
C ARG A 20 1.38 19.54 9.87
N SER A 21 1.41 19.57 11.20
CA SER A 21 2.33 20.42 11.96
C SER A 21 3.76 19.88 11.87
N HIS A 22 3.92 18.56 12.02
CA HIS A 22 5.21 17.90 12.02
C HIS A 22 5.89 17.89 10.62
N LEU A 23 5.14 17.59 9.57
CA LEU A 23 5.58 17.57 8.16
C LEU A 23 5.97 18.94 7.59
N LYS A 24 5.68 20.03 8.31
CA LYS A 24 6.18 21.37 8.00
C LYS A 24 7.57 21.62 8.57
N SER A 25 7.94 20.98 9.68
CA SER A 25 9.27 21.13 10.29
C SER A 25 10.30 20.17 9.68
N VAL A 26 9.87 19.04 9.12
CA VAL A 26 10.76 18.08 8.44
C VAL A 26 11.29 18.67 7.12
N SER A 27 12.59 18.95 7.09
CA SER A 27 13.31 19.49 5.92
C SER A 27 13.60 18.44 4.84
N ASN A 28 13.67 17.15 5.21
CA ASN A 28 14.06 16.09 4.29
C ASN A 28 12.89 15.66 3.37
N LYS A 29 12.97 16.07 2.10
CA LYS A 29 11.97 15.74 1.07
C LYS A 29 11.80 14.24 0.84
N LYS A 30 12.84 13.42 1.05
CA LYS A 30 12.78 11.96 0.84
C LYS A 30 11.95 11.28 1.92
N GLU A 31 12.18 11.64 3.18
CA GLU A 31 11.39 11.11 4.30
C GLU A 31 9.92 11.48 4.17
N LYS A 32 9.63 12.73 3.75
CA LYS A 32 8.27 13.17 3.46
C LYS A 32 7.61 12.34 2.36
N ALA A 33 8.34 12.02 1.30
CA ALA A 33 7.82 11.19 0.22
C ALA A 33 7.50 9.76 0.69
N VAL A 34 8.41 9.14 1.46
CA VAL A 34 8.20 7.79 2.02
C VAL A 34 7.00 7.78 2.96
N TYR A 35 6.89 8.76 3.85
CA TYR A 35 5.74 8.91 4.74
C TYR A 35 4.42 9.01 3.95
N VAL A 36 4.36 9.85 2.91
CA VAL A 36 3.15 9.99 2.08
C VAL A 36 2.80 8.67 1.40
N ILE A 37 3.78 7.93 0.87
CA ILE A 37 3.56 6.62 0.26
C ILE A 37 2.96 5.64 1.29
N LEU A 38 3.50 5.61 2.51
CA LEU A 38 3.01 4.73 3.57
C LEU A 38 1.57 5.07 3.98
N ILE A 39 1.24 6.35 4.14
CA ILE A 39 -0.13 6.80 4.44
C ILE A 39 -1.10 6.43 3.32
N LEU A 40 -0.70 6.59 2.05
CA LEU A 40 -1.54 6.23 0.92
C LEU A 40 -1.78 4.71 0.86
N ALA A 41 -0.74 3.90 1.09
CA ALA A 41 -0.85 2.45 1.13
C ALA A 41 -1.76 1.98 2.27
N SER A 42 -1.64 2.59 3.46
CA SER A 42 -2.49 2.25 4.60
C SER A 42 -3.94 2.68 4.36
N LEU A 43 -4.16 3.83 3.73
CA LEU A 43 -5.49 4.35 3.40
C LEU A 43 -6.19 3.44 2.39
N TYR A 44 -5.47 2.95 1.37
CA TYR A 44 -5.99 2.00 0.40
C TYR A 44 -6.54 0.74 1.09
N LEU A 45 -5.75 0.12 1.96
CA LEU A 45 -6.15 -1.07 2.71
C LEU A 45 -7.31 -0.78 3.68
N ALA A 46 -7.33 0.41 4.28
CA ALA A 46 -8.42 0.82 5.17
C ALA A 46 -9.75 0.97 4.41
N VAL A 47 -9.71 1.54 3.19
CA VAL A 47 -10.89 1.67 2.33
C VAL A 47 -11.39 0.29 1.89
N ASP A 48 -10.49 -0.58 1.46
CA ASP A 48 -10.77 -1.97 1.09
C ASP A 48 -11.50 -2.71 2.23
N TYR A 49 -10.93 -2.64 3.45
CA TYR A 49 -11.53 -3.19 4.66
C TYR A 49 -12.90 -2.59 5.00
N ALA A 50 -13.06 -1.26 4.91
CA ALA A 50 -14.30 -0.60 5.29
C ALA A 50 -15.44 -0.85 4.30
N LEU A 51 -15.11 -0.98 3.01
CA LEU A 51 -16.08 -1.27 1.95
C LEU A 51 -16.31 -2.77 1.76
N MET A 52 -15.50 -3.64 2.38
CA MET A 52 -15.47 -5.07 2.08
C MET A 52 -15.40 -5.28 0.56
N ALA A 53 -14.61 -4.43 -0.10
CA ALA A 53 -14.34 -4.56 -1.51
C ALA A 53 -13.30 -5.68 -1.68
N ASP A 54 -13.35 -6.40 -2.79
CA ASP A 54 -12.25 -7.28 -3.20
C ASP A 54 -11.36 -6.49 -4.16
N PHE A 55 -10.74 -5.40 -3.69
CA PHE A 55 -9.74 -4.74 -4.51
C PHE A 55 -8.52 -5.65 -4.67
N PRO A 56 -7.81 -5.57 -5.81
CA PRO A 56 -6.58 -6.33 -6.00
C PRO A 56 -5.61 -6.00 -4.85
N GLY A 57 -5.32 -7.02 -4.07
CA GLY A 57 -4.42 -6.95 -2.93
C GLY A 57 -2.98 -6.84 -3.39
N HIS A 58 -2.10 -6.81 -2.40
CA HIS A 58 -0.65 -6.81 -2.63
C HIS A 58 -0.20 -8.04 -3.40
N TYR A 59 -0.86 -9.19 -3.24
CA TYR A 59 -0.55 -10.40 -3.98
C TYR A 59 -0.86 -10.27 -5.46
N GLU A 60 -2.05 -9.80 -5.87
CA GLU A 60 -2.36 -9.62 -7.30
C GLU A 60 -1.45 -8.57 -7.95
N VAL A 61 -1.10 -7.50 -7.24
CA VAL A 61 -0.19 -6.46 -7.75
C VAL A 61 1.22 -7.00 -7.93
N VAL A 62 1.73 -7.76 -6.95
CA VAL A 62 3.04 -8.42 -7.06
C VAL A 62 3.03 -9.46 -8.17
N ASP A 63 1.97 -10.27 -8.27
CA ASP A 63 1.86 -11.27 -9.32
C ASP A 63 1.85 -10.58 -10.70
N LEU A 64 1.07 -9.52 -10.89
CA LEU A 64 1.07 -8.75 -12.14
C LEU A 64 2.46 -8.22 -12.53
N LEU A 65 3.22 -7.70 -11.55
CA LEU A 65 4.53 -7.10 -11.82
C LEU A 65 5.64 -8.14 -12.04
N PHE A 66 5.54 -9.31 -11.39
CA PHE A 66 6.62 -10.29 -11.35
C PHE A 66 6.29 -11.60 -12.08
N THR A 67 5.08 -11.77 -12.63
CA THR A 67 4.66 -12.97 -13.38
C THR A 67 5.66 -13.34 -14.47
N ASP A 68 6.12 -12.37 -15.26
CA ASP A 68 7.04 -12.64 -16.36
C ASP A 68 8.42 -13.06 -15.85
N THR A 69 8.90 -12.45 -14.77
CA THR A 69 10.14 -12.87 -14.10
C THR A 69 10.00 -14.28 -13.53
N ALA A 70 8.85 -14.59 -12.91
CA ALA A 70 8.57 -15.91 -12.36
C ALA A 70 8.56 -16.99 -13.46
N ARG A 71 7.95 -16.72 -14.63
CA ARG A 71 7.99 -17.66 -15.78
C ARG A 71 9.39 -17.89 -16.32
N VAL A 72 10.25 -16.87 -16.32
CA VAL A 72 11.64 -17.01 -16.77
C VAL A 72 12.44 -17.90 -15.81
N ILE A 73 12.27 -17.70 -14.51
CA ILE A 73 12.91 -18.53 -13.48
C ILE A 73 12.42 -19.98 -13.56
N ASP A 74 11.10 -20.17 -13.67
CA ASP A 74 10.49 -21.49 -13.79
C ASP A 74 11.02 -22.25 -15.01
N LYS A 75 11.05 -21.59 -16.18
CA LYS A 75 11.65 -22.14 -17.40
C LYS A 75 13.12 -22.51 -17.22
N TRP A 76 13.90 -21.69 -16.51
CA TRP A 76 15.32 -21.95 -16.28
C TRP A 76 15.55 -23.16 -15.36
N LEU A 77 14.71 -23.34 -14.34
CA LEU A 77 14.80 -24.46 -13.39
C LEU A 77 14.27 -25.78 -13.96
N THR A 78 13.30 -25.72 -14.87
CA THR A 78 12.68 -26.91 -15.49
C THR A 78 13.37 -27.38 -16.77
N VAL A 79 14.40 -26.69 -17.27
CA VAL A 79 15.20 -27.23 -18.39
C VAL A 79 15.89 -28.52 -17.93
N PRO A 80 15.66 -29.68 -18.57
CA PRO A 80 16.42 -30.89 -18.27
C PRO A 80 17.90 -30.61 -18.54
N LYS A 81 18.75 -30.80 -17.53
CA LYS A 81 20.21 -30.79 -17.73
C LYS A 81 20.53 -31.88 -18.76
N LYS A 82 21.09 -31.48 -19.90
CA LYS A 82 21.68 -32.39 -20.88
C LYS A 82 22.85 -33.15 -20.26
#